data_AF-A0A380TS13-F1
#
_entry.id   AF-A0A380TS13-F1
#
_cell.length_a   1.000
_cell.length_b   1.000
_cell.length_c   1.000
_cell.angle_alpha   90.00
_cell.angle_beta   90.00
_cell.angle_gamma   90.00
#
_symmetry.space_group_name_H-M   'P 1'
#
loop_
_entity.id
_entity.type
_entity.pdbx_description
1 polymer ?
#
loop_
_entity_poly.entity_id
_entity_poly.type
_entity_poly.pdbx_seq_one_letter_code
_entity_poly.pdbx_strand_id
1 'polypeptide(L)'
;MIKIPKVFISYAHESEALSDQVLSFSNELRSLGIDSEIDQYEEAPPQGWAKWMLKQIAESDYVLVVASPTYYARSKDYSDNTKGLGAKWETTQIIQNVYENVNNNTKYIPIFFDSDGRQYILDPLKPYTYYDISNHKQKEKLINRLSGKSEKIRPELGRQSELEGTLKPLEEKSRRTLFVSSLIDIEMWNKAKWKGTAFAYNPFDENDIPILGFGFENPDYGKLIFNAISNRIGEIDIFEKLRISIVTDVDKENLAHYKVMIGPNESYLNELSNGTYLKNEEKLFMAISRVNLMTPSSSMNLDSFLERYRRVGKFYITNILEMPEGFSFSPSAIDQDNLILKSELIVKTLKDVLKEKNKSLEWAAIVPKKLKSNKDVFKSIKQKHEKEKRRKKSKLKKRLKK
;
A
#
# COMPACT_ATOMS: atom_id res chain seq x y z
N MET A 1 9.88 -7.44 -39.47
CA MET A 1 8.88 -8.48 -39.81
C MET A 1 7.83 -8.48 -38.70
N ILE A 2 6.54 -8.41 -39.04
CA ILE A 2 5.47 -8.54 -38.05
C ILE A 2 5.53 -9.98 -37.53
N LYS A 3 5.79 -10.17 -36.23
CA LYS A 3 5.78 -11.51 -35.63
C LYS A 3 4.32 -11.99 -35.64
N ILE A 4 4.04 -13.03 -36.41
CA ILE A 4 2.72 -13.69 -36.40
C ILE A 4 2.62 -14.45 -35.07
N PRO A 5 1.64 -14.13 -34.21
CA PRO A 5 1.50 -14.81 -32.93
C PRO A 5 1.10 -16.26 -33.15
N LYS A 6 1.83 -17.18 -32.54
CA LYS A 6 1.51 -18.61 -32.57
C LYS A 6 0.65 -18.99 -31.38
N VAL A 7 -0.44 -19.70 -31.60
CA VAL A 7 -1.40 -20.08 -30.57
C VAL A 7 -1.71 -21.56 -30.69
N PHE A 8 -1.63 -22.28 -29.58
CA PHE A 8 -2.09 -23.67 -29.52
C PHE A 8 -3.35 -23.74 -28.68
N ILE A 9 -4.41 -24.40 -29.17
CA ILE A 9 -5.64 -24.61 -28.40
C ILE A 9 -5.65 -26.04 -27.85
N SER A 10 -5.54 -26.15 -26.54
CA SER A 10 -5.67 -27.41 -25.81
C SER A 10 -7.09 -27.60 -25.31
N TYR A 11 -7.70 -28.71 -25.70
CA TYR A 11 -9.05 -29.09 -25.29
C TYR A 11 -9.14 -30.61 -25.10
N ALA A 12 -10.26 -31.08 -24.56
CA ALA A 12 -10.55 -32.51 -24.43
C ALA A 12 -11.58 -32.91 -25.48
N HIS A 13 -11.34 -34.02 -26.17
CA HIS A 13 -12.32 -34.67 -27.06
C HIS A 13 -13.46 -35.28 -26.25
N GLU A 14 -14.41 -34.45 -25.81
CA GLU A 14 -15.57 -34.87 -25.01
C GLU A 14 -16.88 -34.91 -25.81
N SER A 15 -16.97 -34.10 -26.87
CA SER A 15 -18.11 -34.08 -27.78
C SER A 15 -17.70 -33.55 -29.15
N GLU A 16 -18.44 -33.96 -30.19
CA GLU A 16 -18.31 -33.40 -31.53
C GLU A 16 -18.62 -31.90 -31.52
N ALA A 17 -19.65 -31.48 -30.78
CA ALA A 17 -20.02 -30.08 -30.66
C ALA A 17 -18.88 -29.19 -30.12
N LEU A 18 -18.16 -29.62 -29.06
CA LEU A 18 -17.01 -28.87 -28.57
C LEU A 18 -15.87 -28.86 -29.58
N SER A 19 -15.64 -29.98 -30.26
CA SER A 19 -14.59 -30.10 -31.29
C SER A 19 -14.86 -29.16 -32.47
N ASP A 20 -16.12 -29.06 -32.92
CA ASP A 20 -16.57 -28.14 -33.96
C ASP A 20 -16.42 -26.67 -33.52
N GLN A 21 -16.75 -26.36 -32.26
CA GLN A 21 -16.57 -25.03 -31.69
C GLN A 21 -15.09 -24.62 -31.66
N VAL A 22 -14.21 -25.53 -31.24
CA VAL A 22 -12.76 -25.32 -31.22
C VAL A 22 -12.21 -25.14 -32.64
N LEU A 23 -12.64 -25.98 -33.58
CA LEU A 23 -12.23 -25.89 -34.99
C LEU A 23 -12.67 -24.56 -35.61
N SER A 24 -13.95 -24.19 -35.41
CA SER A 24 -14.50 -22.92 -35.89
C SER A 24 -13.74 -21.72 -35.32
N PHE A 25 -13.45 -21.74 -34.01
CA PHE A 25 -12.69 -20.68 -33.38
C PHE A 25 -11.22 -20.63 -33.84
N SER A 26 -10.57 -21.79 -34.02
CA SER A 26 -9.21 -21.85 -34.57
C SER A 26 -9.16 -21.29 -36.00
N ASN A 27 -10.12 -21.67 -36.85
CA ASN A 27 -10.26 -21.11 -38.20
C ASN A 27 -10.49 -19.59 -38.17
N GLU A 28 -11.31 -19.10 -37.25
CA GLU A 28 -11.53 -17.67 -37.03
C GLU A 28 -10.20 -16.96 -36.68
N LEU A 29 -9.41 -17.50 -35.73
CA LEU A 29 -8.11 -16.94 -35.37
C LEU A 29 -7.15 -16.91 -36.58
N ARG A 30 -7.09 -17.99 -37.36
CA ARG A 30 -6.26 -18.07 -38.58
C ARG A 30 -6.68 -17.03 -39.62
N SER A 31 -7.99 -16.83 -39.82
CA SER A 31 -8.50 -15.80 -40.74
C SER A 31 -8.12 -14.38 -40.34
N LEU A 32 -7.85 -14.15 -39.05
CA LEU A 32 -7.44 -12.87 -38.47
C LEU A 32 -5.91 -12.69 -38.40
N GLY A 33 -5.14 -13.62 -38.98
CA GLY A 33 -3.68 -13.57 -39.01
C GLY A 33 -2.99 -13.99 -37.72
N ILE A 34 -3.66 -14.82 -36.90
CA ILE A 34 -3.08 -15.50 -35.73
C ILE A 34 -2.85 -16.95 -36.13
N ASP A 35 -1.61 -17.44 -36.01
CA ASP A 35 -1.26 -18.82 -36.38
C ASP A 35 -1.75 -19.78 -35.28
N SER A 36 -3.03 -20.16 -35.37
CA SER A 36 -3.68 -21.08 -34.44
C SER A 36 -3.50 -22.52 -34.91
N GLU A 37 -3.09 -23.38 -33.99
CA GLU A 37 -2.81 -24.80 -34.19
C GLU A 37 -3.68 -25.65 -33.26
N ILE A 38 -4.25 -26.73 -33.80
CA ILE A 38 -5.05 -27.73 -33.09
C ILE A 38 -4.77 -29.12 -33.65
N ASP A 39 -5.04 -30.16 -32.87
CA ASP A 39 -4.88 -31.55 -33.30
C ASP A 39 -5.71 -31.91 -34.54
N GLN A 40 -6.90 -31.34 -34.71
CA GLN A 40 -7.76 -31.58 -35.89
C GLN A 40 -7.14 -31.16 -37.24
N TYR A 41 -6.07 -30.36 -37.25
CA TYR A 41 -5.34 -30.03 -38.49
C TYR A 41 -4.25 -31.05 -38.85
N GLU A 42 -3.91 -31.95 -37.93
CA GLU A 42 -2.88 -32.96 -38.10
C GLU A 42 -3.55 -34.33 -38.17
N GLU A 43 -3.35 -35.09 -39.25
CA GLU A 43 -3.97 -36.42 -39.36
C GLU A 43 -3.17 -37.50 -38.61
N ALA A 44 -1.84 -37.48 -38.73
CA ALA A 44 -0.97 -38.51 -38.17
C ALA A 44 0.47 -37.99 -38.02
N PRO A 45 0.84 -37.39 -36.87
CA PRO A 45 2.18 -36.84 -36.70
C PRO A 45 3.22 -37.98 -36.62
N PRO A 46 4.28 -37.99 -37.45
CA PRO A 46 5.25 -39.09 -37.51
C PRO A 46 6.05 -39.26 -36.21
N GLN A 47 6.19 -38.19 -35.42
CA GLN A 47 6.80 -38.21 -34.09
C GLN A 47 5.89 -38.73 -32.97
N GLY A 48 4.62 -39.04 -33.30
CA GLY A 48 3.54 -39.34 -32.37
C GLY A 48 2.92 -38.09 -31.73
N TRP A 49 1.63 -38.18 -31.39
CA TRP A 49 0.85 -37.13 -30.72
C TRP A 49 1.57 -36.57 -29.49
N ALA A 50 2.14 -37.51 -28.72
CA ALA A 50 3.45 -37.46 -28.10
C ALA A 50 4.14 -36.10 -28.00
N LYS A 51 5.15 -36.09 -28.84
CA LYS A 51 6.13 -35.06 -29.03
C LYS A 51 5.52 -33.91 -29.85
N TRP A 52 4.50 -34.19 -30.67
CA TRP A 52 3.80 -33.14 -31.43
C TRP A 52 3.17 -32.12 -30.48
N MET A 53 2.38 -32.55 -29.49
CA MET A 53 1.73 -31.63 -28.56
C MET A 53 2.75 -30.86 -27.71
N LEU A 54 3.79 -31.51 -27.19
CA LEU A 54 4.87 -30.83 -26.46
C LEU A 54 5.59 -29.78 -27.32
N LYS A 55 5.79 -30.07 -28.61
CA LYS A 55 6.33 -29.13 -29.58
C LYS A 55 5.40 -27.93 -29.76
N GLN A 56 4.09 -28.15 -29.93
CA GLN A 56 3.12 -27.05 -30.04
C GLN A 56 3.08 -26.17 -28.80
N ILE A 57 3.14 -26.79 -27.61
CA ILE A 57 3.24 -26.06 -26.35
C ILE A 57 4.54 -25.27 -26.30
N ALA A 58 5.68 -25.80 -26.72
CA ALA A 58 6.95 -25.09 -26.67
C ALA A 58 6.99 -23.91 -27.66
N GLU A 59 6.59 -24.13 -28.91
CA GLU A 59 6.72 -23.17 -30.02
C GLU A 59 5.66 -22.07 -30.04
N SER A 60 4.51 -22.29 -29.39
CA SER A 60 3.44 -21.28 -29.35
C SER A 60 3.82 -20.09 -28.48
N ASP A 61 3.31 -18.90 -28.79
CA ASP A 61 3.41 -17.74 -27.90
C ASP A 61 2.37 -17.83 -26.76
N TYR A 62 1.19 -18.40 -27.06
CA TYR A 62 0.10 -18.59 -26.12
C TYR A 62 -0.49 -20.00 -26.23
N VAL A 63 -0.95 -20.55 -25.11
CA VAL A 63 -1.70 -21.82 -25.07
C VAL A 63 -3.08 -21.53 -24.50
N LEU A 64 -4.11 -21.67 -25.32
CA LEU A 64 -5.49 -21.54 -24.90
C LEU A 64 -5.94 -22.87 -24.28
N VAL A 65 -6.36 -22.84 -23.01
CA VAL A 65 -6.82 -24.03 -22.29
C VAL A 65 -8.35 -23.98 -22.21
N VAL A 66 -9.01 -24.88 -22.94
CA VAL A 66 -10.47 -24.97 -22.98
C VAL A 66 -10.97 -25.63 -21.69
N ALA A 67 -11.68 -24.85 -20.87
CA ALA A 67 -12.29 -25.32 -19.65
C ALA A 67 -13.54 -26.15 -19.97
N SER A 68 -13.45 -27.45 -19.70
CA SER A 68 -14.52 -28.43 -19.95
C SER A 68 -14.62 -29.44 -18.81
N PRO A 69 -15.78 -30.08 -18.57
CA PRO A 69 -15.95 -31.07 -17.51
C PRO A 69 -14.91 -32.18 -17.58
N THR A 70 -14.67 -32.73 -18.77
CA THR A 70 -13.73 -33.84 -18.97
C THR A 70 -12.29 -33.41 -18.74
N TYR A 71 -11.92 -32.21 -19.20
CA TYR A 71 -10.58 -31.66 -19.00
C TYR A 71 -10.32 -31.42 -17.51
N TYR A 72 -11.30 -30.88 -16.78
CA TYR A 72 -11.19 -30.63 -15.35
C TYR A 72 -11.14 -31.94 -14.53
N ALA A 73 -11.99 -32.92 -14.84
CA ALA A 73 -11.97 -34.23 -14.19
C ALA A 73 -10.60 -34.92 -14.33
N ARG A 74 -10.01 -34.91 -15.54
CA ARG A 74 -8.65 -35.43 -15.79
C ARG A 74 -7.58 -34.75 -14.91
N SER A 75 -7.76 -33.48 -14.57
CA SER A 75 -6.83 -32.79 -13.65
C SER A 75 -6.97 -33.20 -12.19
N LYS A 76 -8.15 -33.71 -11.79
CA LYS A 76 -8.41 -34.22 -10.44
C LYS A 76 -7.98 -35.67 -10.28
N ASP A 77 -8.13 -36.49 -11.32
CA ASP A 77 -7.69 -37.89 -11.35
C ASP A 77 -6.15 -38.05 -11.28
N TYR A 78 -5.40 -36.98 -11.53
CA TYR A 78 -3.95 -36.91 -11.28
C TYR A 78 -3.58 -37.17 -9.80
N SER A 79 -4.55 -37.10 -8.88
CA SER A 79 -4.28 -37.29 -7.46
C SER A 79 -4.08 -38.75 -7.02
N ASP A 80 -4.48 -39.80 -7.75
CA ASP A 80 -4.43 -41.16 -7.14
C ASP A 80 -4.37 -42.46 -7.98
N ASN A 81 -4.28 -42.52 -9.33
CA ASN A 81 -4.12 -43.84 -9.98
C ASN A 81 -3.51 -43.86 -11.38
N THR A 82 -2.23 -44.26 -11.47
CA THR A 82 -1.56 -44.66 -12.71
C THR A 82 -1.91 -46.10 -13.08
N LYS A 83 -3.10 -46.35 -13.64
CA LYS A 83 -3.39 -47.59 -14.39
C LYS A 83 -4.57 -47.39 -15.35
N GLY A 84 -4.28 -47.38 -16.65
CA GLY A 84 -5.26 -47.71 -17.68
C GLY A 84 -5.59 -46.62 -18.71
N LEU A 85 -5.16 -46.93 -19.94
CA LEU A 85 -5.73 -46.61 -21.26
C LEU A 85 -5.12 -45.42 -22.02
N GLY A 86 -4.60 -45.74 -23.21
CA GLY A 86 -3.69 -44.97 -24.07
C GLY A 86 -4.29 -43.76 -24.80
N ALA A 87 -5.24 -43.07 -24.18
CA ALA A 87 -5.78 -41.78 -24.65
C ALA A 87 -5.66 -40.66 -23.60
N LYS A 88 -4.90 -40.90 -22.52
CA LYS A 88 -4.90 -40.08 -21.29
C LYS A 88 -3.64 -39.27 -21.00
N TRP A 89 -2.57 -39.40 -21.79
CA TRP A 89 -1.26 -38.81 -21.43
C TRP A 89 -1.07 -37.36 -21.91
N GLU A 90 -1.80 -36.91 -22.94
CA GLU A 90 -1.70 -35.57 -23.56
C GLU A 90 -2.11 -34.46 -22.60
N THR A 91 -3.33 -34.57 -22.06
CA THR A 91 -3.87 -33.59 -21.12
C THR A 91 -3.02 -33.49 -19.85
N THR A 92 -2.46 -34.62 -19.37
CA THR A 92 -1.65 -34.69 -18.15
C THR A 92 -0.39 -33.84 -18.21
N GLN A 93 0.27 -33.75 -19.37
CA GLN A 93 1.50 -32.95 -19.52
C GLN A 93 1.22 -31.44 -19.51
N ILE A 94 0.10 -31.00 -20.11
CA ILE A 94 -0.33 -29.59 -20.04
C ILE A 94 -0.72 -29.23 -18.61
N ILE A 95 -1.47 -30.11 -17.95
CA ILE A 95 -1.82 -29.96 -16.53
C ILE A 95 -0.54 -29.81 -15.70
N GLN A 96 0.42 -30.72 -15.82
CA GLN A 96 1.70 -30.66 -15.11
C GLN A 96 2.43 -29.33 -15.36
N ASN A 97 2.61 -28.93 -16.63
CA ASN A 97 3.26 -27.66 -16.97
C ASN A 97 2.52 -26.45 -16.38
N VAL A 98 1.18 -26.46 -16.36
CA VAL A 98 0.38 -25.40 -15.75
C VAL A 98 0.58 -25.35 -14.24
N TYR A 99 0.65 -26.50 -13.56
CA TYR A 99 0.90 -26.60 -12.12
C TYR A 99 2.35 -26.23 -11.75
N GLU A 100 3.33 -26.56 -12.56
CA GLU A 100 4.74 -26.18 -12.33
C GLU A 100 4.97 -24.67 -12.52
N ASN A 101 4.17 -24.01 -13.37
CA ASN A 101 4.29 -22.58 -13.69
C ASN A 101 3.26 -21.68 -12.98
N VAL A 102 2.65 -22.13 -11.89
CA VAL A 102 1.59 -21.40 -11.14
C VAL A 102 2.01 -19.96 -10.79
N ASN A 103 3.28 -19.73 -10.46
CA ASN A 103 3.80 -18.44 -10.00
C ASN A 103 4.29 -17.50 -11.13
N ASN A 104 4.33 -17.97 -12.38
CA ASN A 104 4.83 -17.19 -13.51
C ASN A 104 4.13 -17.59 -14.84
N ASN A 105 2.81 -17.52 -14.87
CA ASN A 105 2.06 -17.85 -16.07
C ASN A 105 2.03 -16.68 -17.07
N THR A 106 2.88 -16.75 -18.09
CA THR A 106 2.92 -15.81 -19.21
C THR A 106 2.20 -16.32 -20.46
N LYS A 107 1.86 -17.62 -20.50
CA LYS A 107 1.53 -18.34 -21.73
C LYS A 107 0.13 -18.97 -21.74
N TYR A 108 -0.33 -19.52 -20.62
CA TYR A 108 -1.57 -20.28 -20.54
C TYR A 108 -2.77 -19.37 -20.27
N ILE A 109 -3.78 -19.43 -21.14
CA ILE A 109 -4.97 -18.58 -21.09
C ILE A 109 -6.22 -19.46 -21.03
N PRO A 110 -7.02 -19.40 -19.96
CA PRO A 110 -8.27 -20.15 -19.90
C PRO A 110 -9.33 -19.57 -20.81
N ILE A 111 -10.00 -20.42 -21.58
CA ILE A 111 -11.15 -20.07 -22.42
C ILE A 111 -12.29 -21.07 -22.22
N PHE A 112 -13.51 -20.68 -22.55
CA PHE A 112 -14.67 -21.58 -22.56
C PHE A 112 -15.73 -21.08 -23.55
N PHE A 113 -16.57 -22.01 -24.05
CA PHE A 113 -17.60 -21.74 -25.06
C PHE A 113 -19.02 -21.64 -24.49
N ASP A 114 -19.18 -21.89 -23.19
CA ASP A 114 -20.42 -21.75 -22.42
C ASP A 114 -20.11 -21.09 -21.08
N SER A 115 -20.99 -20.19 -20.62
CA SER A 115 -21.00 -19.62 -19.27
C SER A 115 -20.77 -20.63 -18.15
N ASP A 116 -21.32 -21.85 -18.24
CA ASP A 116 -21.11 -22.91 -17.25
C ASP A 116 -19.68 -23.48 -17.28
N GLY A 117 -18.96 -23.27 -18.38
CA GLY A 117 -17.55 -23.64 -18.55
C GLY A 117 -16.60 -23.00 -17.52
N ARG A 118 -17.00 -21.86 -16.93
CA ARG A 118 -16.18 -21.13 -15.95
C ARG A 118 -15.81 -21.98 -14.73
N GLN A 119 -16.69 -22.90 -14.30
CA GLN A 119 -16.43 -23.74 -13.12
C GLN A 119 -15.34 -24.79 -13.36
N TYR A 120 -15.10 -25.12 -14.63
CA TYR A 120 -14.14 -26.14 -15.07
C TYR A 120 -12.76 -25.57 -15.40
N ILE A 121 -12.51 -24.29 -15.11
CA ILE A 121 -11.16 -23.72 -15.19
C ILE A 121 -10.25 -24.44 -14.20
N LEU A 122 -9.09 -24.91 -14.66
CA LEU A 122 -8.08 -25.55 -13.80
C LEU A 122 -7.72 -24.65 -12.61
N ASP A 123 -7.57 -25.24 -11.43
CA ASP A 123 -7.33 -24.50 -10.18
C ASP A 123 -6.15 -23.49 -10.26
N PRO A 124 -4.97 -23.86 -10.82
CA PRO A 124 -3.86 -22.92 -11.04
C PRO A 124 -4.21 -21.69 -11.88
N LEU A 125 -5.17 -21.81 -12.78
CA LEU A 125 -5.51 -20.78 -13.75
C LEU A 125 -6.66 -19.88 -13.30
N LYS A 126 -7.41 -20.25 -12.25
CA LYS A 126 -8.51 -19.45 -11.69
C LYS A 126 -8.13 -18.01 -11.32
N PRO A 127 -6.92 -17.71 -10.80
CA PRO A 127 -6.50 -16.33 -10.51
C PRO A 127 -6.21 -15.47 -11.75
N TYR A 128 -6.02 -16.07 -12.93
CA TYR A 128 -5.61 -15.38 -14.15
C TYR A 128 -6.81 -14.88 -14.99
N THR A 129 -6.54 -14.01 -15.97
CA THR A 129 -7.60 -13.53 -16.89
C THR A 129 -8.05 -14.65 -17.82
N TYR A 130 -9.33 -14.98 -17.77
CA TYR A 130 -10.02 -15.95 -18.64
C TYR A 130 -11.00 -15.25 -19.60
N TYR A 131 -11.42 -15.95 -20.65
CA TYR A 131 -12.30 -15.40 -21.68
C TYR A 131 -13.44 -16.36 -22.04
N ASP A 132 -14.66 -15.83 -22.01
CA ASP A 132 -15.84 -16.47 -22.56
C ASP A 132 -15.92 -16.23 -24.08
N ILE A 133 -15.80 -17.27 -24.88
CA ILE A 133 -15.79 -17.19 -26.35
C ILE A 133 -17.21 -17.01 -26.91
N SER A 134 -18.25 -17.45 -26.18
CA SER A 134 -19.64 -17.19 -26.56
C SER A 134 -19.98 -15.69 -26.47
N ASN A 135 -19.28 -14.95 -25.61
CA ASN A 135 -19.45 -13.52 -25.45
C ASN A 135 -18.57 -12.74 -26.43
N HIS A 136 -19.20 -12.12 -27.44
CA HIS A 136 -18.51 -11.35 -28.48
C HIS A 136 -17.46 -10.36 -27.94
N LYS A 137 -17.78 -9.64 -26.85
CA LYS A 137 -16.88 -8.63 -26.26
C LYS A 137 -15.67 -9.24 -25.57
N GLN A 138 -15.81 -10.43 -24.99
CA GLN A 138 -14.68 -11.14 -24.38
C GLN A 138 -13.82 -11.81 -25.44
N LYS A 139 -14.45 -12.43 -26.45
CA LYS A 139 -13.77 -12.98 -27.64
C LYS A 139 -12.90 -11.92 -28.34
N GLU A 140 -13.46 -10.74 -28.62
CA GLU A 140 -12.72 -9.63 -29.23
C GLU A 140 -11.53 -9.17 -28.37
N LYS A 141 -11.68 -9.13 -27.04
CA LYS A 141 -10.57 -8.81 -26.14
C LYS A 141 -9.46 -9.87 -26.16
N LEU A 142 -9.81 -11.15 -26.28
CA LEU A 142 -8.85 -12.23 -26.42
C LEU A 142 -8.08 -12.08 -27.73
N ILE A 143 -8.79 -11.91 -28.85
CA ILE A 143 -8.19 -11.69 -30.18
C ILE A 143 -7.24 -10.49 -30.15
N ASN A 144 -7.63 -9.38 -29.53
CA ASN A 144 -6.77 -8.21 -29.37
C ASN A 144 -5.54 -8.49 -28.49
N ARG A 145 -5.68 -9.34 -27.46
CA ARG A 145 -4.53 -9.78 -26.65
C ARG A 145 -3.56 -10.64 -27.46
N LEU A 146 -4.07 -11.63 -28.20
CA LEU A 146 -3.26 -12.55 -29.00
C LEU A 146 -2.54 -11.85 -30.15
N SER A 147 -3.24 -10.96 -30.86
CA SER A 147 -2.68 -10.15 -31.95
C SER A 147 -1.78 -9.00 -31.51
N GLY A 148 -1.57 -8.83 -30.20
CA GLY A 148 -0.81 -7.70 -29.66
C GLY A 148 -1.48 -6.33 -29.88
N LYS A 149 -2.75 -6.30 -30.33
CA LYS A 149 -3.59 -5.11 -30.58
C LYS A 149 -4.39 -4.64 -29.35
N SER A 150 -4.11 -5.17 -28.17
CA SER A 150 -4.83 -4.84 -26.93
C SER A 150 -4.91 -3.31 -26.76
N GLU A 151 -6.10 -2.75 -26.55
CA GLU A 151 -6.37 -1.29 -26.42
C GLU A 151 -5.64 -0.60 -25.24
N LYS A 152 -4.71 -1.30 -24.59
CA LYS A 152 -3.75 -0.79 -23.60
C LYS A 152 -2.30 -0.78 -24.10
N ILE A 153 -2.05 -0.89 -25.41
CA ILE A 153 -0.79 -0.42 -25.98
C ILE A 153 -0.74 1.07 -25.70
N ARG A 154 0.31 1.53 -25.01
CA ARG A 154 0.52 2.97 -24.81
C ARG A 154 0.46 3.65 -26.18
N PRO A 155 -0.34 4.71 -26.37
CA PRO A 155 -0.41 5.38 -27.66
C PRO A 155 1.00 5.79 -28.12
N GLU A 156 1.26 5.71 -29.43
CA GLU A 156 2.52 6.16 -30.02
C GLU A 156 2.77 7.63 -29.66
N LEU A 157 4.01 7.97 -29.31
CA LEU A 157 4.43 9.34 -29.07
C LEU A 157 4.30 10.14 -30.39
N GLY A 158 3.64 11.29 -30.33
CA GLY A 158 3.44 12.14 -31.50
C GLY A 158 4.76 12.56 -32.15
N ARG A 159 4.85 12.48 -33.48
CA ARG A 159 5.96 13.05 -34.25
C ARG A 159 5.82 14.57 -34.26
N GLN A 160 6.64 15.27 -33.49
CA GLN A 160 6.77 16.72 -33.61
C GLN A 160 7.69 17.05 -34.79
N SER A 161 7.21 17.93 -35.66
CA SER A 161 7.98 18.52 -36.75
C SER A 161 9.19 19.27 -36.22
N GLU A 162 10.25 19.23 -37.02
CA GLU A 162 11.50 19.98 -36.94
C GLU A 162 11.33 21.39 -36.35
N LEU A 163 12.07 21.69 -35.28
CA LEU A 163 13.03 22.79 -35.18
C LEU A 163 13.70 22.72 -33.80
N GLU A 164 15.01 22.46 -33.85
CA GLU A 164 16.04 22.58 -32.81
C GLU A 164 15.59 22.95 -31.40
N GLY A 165 15.53 21.93 -30.55
CA GLY A 165 15.46 22.08 -29.11
C GLY A 165 15.59 20.70 -28.49
N THR A 166 16.82 20.30 -28.17
CA THR A 166 17.15 19.08 -27.40
C THR A 166 16.05 18.71 -26.41
N LEU A 167 15.27 17.67 -26.73
CA LEU A 167 14.32 17.08 -25.79
C LEU A 167 15.13 16.45 -24.66
N LYS A 168 15.16 17.11 -23.50
CA LYS A 168 15.74 16.53 -22.29
C LYS A 168 14.94 15.27 -21.94
N PRO A 169 15.60 14.16 -21.61
CA PRO A 169 14.94 12.96 -21.10
C PRO A 169 13.94 13.32 -20.01
N LEU A 170 12.76 12.70 -20.01
CA LEU A 170 11.87 12.78 -18.85
C LEU A 170 12.65 12.32 -17.63
N GLU A 171 12.69 13.13 -16.58
CA GLU A 171 13.45 12.80 -15.38
C GLU A 171 13.04 11.41 -14.87
N GLU A 172 14.04 10.54 -14.78
CA GLU A 172 13.89 9.21 -14.22
C GLU A 172 13.30 9.37 -12.81
N LYS A 173 12.12 8.77 -12.56
CA LYS A 173 11.53 8.81 -11.22
C LYS A 173 12.46 8.04 -10.28
N SER A 174 13.19 8.78 -9.47
CA SER A 174 14.11 8.23 -8.49
C SER A 174 13.39 7.25 -7.56
N ARG A 175 13.99 6.09 -7.35
CA ARG A 175 13.40 4.99 -6.58
C ARG A 175 13.39 5.42 -5.10
N ARG A 176 12.21 5.62 -4.51
CA ARG A 176 12.10 6.07 -3.12
C ARG A 176 12.27 4.91 -2.14
N THR A 177 13.14 5.09 -1.15
CA THR A 177 13.39 4.14 -0.05
C THR A 177 12.64 4.60 1.20
N LEU A 178 11.88 3.69 1.81
CA LEU A 178 11.13 3.95 3.03
C LEU A 178 11.97 3.63 4.28
N PHE A 179 12.15 4.61 5.14
CA PHE A 179 12.72 4.47 6.49
C PHE A 179 11.61 4.61 7.52
N VAL A 180 11.55 3.69 8.49
CA VAL A 180 10.51 3.67 9.52
C VAL A 180 11.14 3.97 10.88
N SER A 181 10.64 4.99 11.56
CA SER A 181 11.09 5.33 12.91
C SER A 181 10.56 4.33 13.94
N SER A 182 11.47 3.85 14.79
CA SER A 182 11.17 3.01 15.95
C SER A 182 11.11 3.80 17.27
N LEU A 183 11.31 5.13 17.24
CA LEU A 183 11.45 5.95 18.45
C LEU A 183 10.20 5.89 19.35
N ILE A 184 9.01 5.77 18.73
CA ILE A 184 7.74 5.56 19.42
C ILE A 184 7.27 4.12 19.21
N ASP A 185 7.36 3.30 20.25
CA ASP A 185 6.84 1.93 20.24
C ASP A 185 5.31 1.95 20.39
N ILE A 186 4.59 1.49 19.36
CA ILE A 186 3.13 1.58 19.34
C ILE A 186 2.52 0.72 20.46
N GLU A 187 3.04 -0.48 20.65
CA GLU A 187 2.46 -1.46 21.57
C GLU A 187 2.70 -1.05 23.02
N MET A 188 3.92 -0.59 23.35
CA MET A 188 4.24 -0.12 24.70
C MET A 188 3.40 1.10 25.07
N TRP A 189 3.26 2.08 24.19
CA TRP A 189 2.43 3.25 24.46
C TRP A 189 0.94 2.89 24.63
N ASN A 190 0.45 1.90 23.87
CA ASN A 190 -0.92 1.42 24.02
C ASN A 190 -1.12 0.69 25.35
N LYS A 191 -0.14 -0.11 25.79
CA LYS A 191 -0.15 -0.78 27.10
C LYS A 191 -0.04 0.24 28.24
N ALA A 192 0.80 1.27 28.10
CA ALA A 192 0.97 2.30 29.12
C ALA A 192 -0.29 3.16 29.32
N LYS A 193 -1.05 3.42 28.25
CA LYS A 193 -2.24 4.29 28.23
C LYS A 193 -1.95 5.68 28.81
N TRP A 194 -1.36 6.55 28.00
CA TRP A 194 -1.10 7.94 28.38
C TRP A 194 -2.40 8.68 28.76
N LYS A 195 -2.48 9.25 29.96
CA LYS A 195 -3.68 9.96 30.46
C LYS A 195 -3.47 11.46 30.61
N GLY A 196 -2.28 11.88 31.01
CA GLY A 196 -2.06 13.28 31.39
C GLY A 196 -0.60 13.71 31.33
N THR A 197 -0.39 15.00 31.52
CA THR A 197 0.92 15.59 31.71
C THR A 197 0.97 16.38 33.00
N ALA A 198 2.06 16.22 33.73
CA ALA A 198 2.35 16.93 34.97
C ALA A 198 3.46 17.94 34.73
N PHE A 199 3.40 19.07 35.43
CA PHE A 199 4.46 20.08 35.40
C PHE A 199 5.05 20.21 36.80
N ALA A 200 6.36 20.15 36.90
CA ALA A 200 7.08 20.31 38.16
C ALA A 200 8.21 21.32 38.01
N TYR A 201 8.45 22.06 39.09
CA TYR A 201 9.55 23.00 39.23
C TYR A 201 9.75 23.35 40.69
N ASN A 202 10.95 23.81 41.06
CA ASN A 202 11.22 24.40 42.36
C ASN A 202 10.67 25.85 42.41
N PRO A 203 9.66 26.15 43.25
CA PRO A 203 9.07 27.49 43.31
C PRO A 203 9.99 28.55 43.94
N PHE A 204 11.05 28.14 44.64
CA PHE A 204 11.98 29.04 45.32
C PHE A 204 13.24 29.37 44.49
N ASP A 205 13.43 28.68 43.37
CA ASP A 205 14.55 28.92 42.45
C ASP A 205 14.01 29.29 41.07
N GLU A 206 14.15 30.55 40.67
CA GLU A 206 13.67 31.02 39.37
C GLU A 206 14.47 30.45 38.18
N ASN A 207 15.65 29.88 38.42
CA ASN A 207 16.55 29.36 37.38
C ASN A 207 16.52 27.83 37.28
N ASP A 208 15.80 27.14 38.17
CA ASP A 208 15.72 25.69 38.09
C ASP A 208 15.05 25.24 36.77
N ILE A 209 15.39 24.04 36.31
CA ILE A 209 14.97 23.55 35.00
C ILE A 209 13.58 22.91 35.16
N PRO A 210 12.52 23.43 34.52
CA PRO A 210 11.18 22.87 34.68
C PRO A 210 11.08 21.47 34.08
N ILE A 211 10.17 20.65 34.63
CA ILE A 211 9.95 19.25 34.26
C ILE A 211 8.55 19.10 33.65
N LEU A 212 8.47 18.43 32.50
CA LEU A 212 7.24 17.98 31.86
C LEU A 212 7.14 16.44 31.99
N GLY A 213 6.32 15.99 32.92
CA GLY A 213 6.11 14.57 33.20
C GLY A 213 4.94 13.98 32.42
N PHE A 214 5.06 12.73 31.98
CA PHE A 214 4.01 11.98 31.28
C PHE A 214 3.37 10.97 32.23
N GLY A 215 2.08 11.15 32.53
CA GLY A 215 1.33 10.24 33.38
C GLY A 215 0.67 9.12 32.57
N PHE A 216 0.94 7.88 32.95
CA PHE A 216 0.34 6.67 32.35
C PHE A 216 -0.61 5.95 33.30
N GLU A 217 -1.68 5.34 32.78
CA GLU A 217 -2.56 4.46 33.57
C GLU A 217 -1.77 3.26 34.12
N ASN A 218 -0.77 2.78 33.38
CA ASN A 218 0.16 1.73 33.79
C ASN A 218 1.60 2.28 33.85
N PRO A 219 2.05 2.80 35.01
CA PRO A 219 3.33 3.51 35.15
C PRO A 219 4.58 2.69 34.79
N ASP A 220 4.57 1.36 35.03
CA ASP A 220 5.70 0.48 34.69
C ASP A 220 6.07 0.54 33.21
N TYR A 221 5.05 0.57 32.33
CA TYR A 221 5.28 0.75 30.89
C TYR A 221 5.76 2.17 30.56
N GLY A 222 5.34 3.17 31.34
CA GLY A 222 5.87 4.53 31.25
C GLY A 222 7.39 4.56 31.49
N LYS A 223 7.86 3.94 32.58
CA LYS A 223 9.30 3.82 32.86
C LYS A 223 10.04 3.12 31.72
N LEU A 224 9.51 1.99 31.22
CA LEU A 224 10.12 1.28 30.10
C LEU A 224 10.19 2.12 28.81
N ILE A 225 9.15 2.92 28.52
CA ILE A 225 9.13 3.83 27.35
C ILE A 225 10.25 4.87 27.46
N PHE A 226 10.35 5.57 28.60
CA PHE A 226 11.33 6.65 28.76
C PHE A 226 12.76 6.11 28.87
N ASN A 227 12.97 4.95 29.49
CA ASN A 227 14.25 4.25 29.44
C ASN A 227 14.66 3.90 28.01
N ALA A 228 13.74 3.36 27.21
CA ALA A 228 14.03 3.00 25.82
C ALA A 228 14.31 4.23 24.93
N ILE A 229 13.63 5.36 25.18
CA ILE A 229 13.90 6.62 24.49
C ILE A 229 15.27 7.17 24.90
N SER A 230 15.55 7.27 26.20
CA SER A 230 16.84 7.75 26.74
C SER A 230 18.01 6.92 26.22
N ASN A 231 17.89 5.58 26.20
CA ASN A 231 18.92 4.70 25.64
C ASN A 231 19.21 4.94 24.14
N ARG A 232 18.25 5.48 23.38
CA ARG A 232 18.40 5.72 21.93
C ARG A 232 18.94 7.11 21.61
N ILE A 233 18.56 8.13 22.39
CA ILE A 233 18.89 9.53 22.08
C ILE A 233 19.84 10.18 23.10
N GLY A 234 20.09 9.51 24.22
CA GLY A 234 20.83 10.00 25.37
C GLY A 234 19.95 10.70 26.41
N GLU A 235 20.49 10.86 27.62
CA GLU A 235 19.91 11.65 28.71
C GLU A 235 19.89 13.15 28.38
N ILE A 236 20.75 13.59 27.47
CA ILE A 236 20.74 14.93 26.90
C ILE A 236 20.49 14.79 25.41
N ASP A 237 19.32 15.24 24.94
CA ASP A 237 18.97 15.15 23.53
C ASP A 237 19.54 16.34 22.74
N ILE A 238 20.87 16.35 22.61
CA ILE A 238 21.70 17.43 22.03
C ILE A 238 21.26 17.81 20.62
N PHE A 239 20.81 16.81 19.84
CA PHE A 239 20.40 16.99 18.45
C PHE A 239 18.88 17.13 18.27
N GLU A 240 18.15 17.30 19.38
CA GLU A 240 16.70 17.48 19.39
C GLU A 240 15.98 16.38 18.61
N LYS A 241 16.45 15.12 18.74
CA LYS A 241 15.94 13.91 18.07
C LYS A 241 14.51 13.60 18.45
N LEU A 242 14.11 13.92 19.68
CA LEU A 242 12.74 13.78 20.15
C LEU A 242 12.05 15.14 20.14
N ARG A 243 10.93 15.20 19.43
CA ARG A 243 10.08 16.37 19.33
C ARG A 243 9.02 16.35 20.42
N ILE A 244 8.94 17.43 21.19
CA ILE A 244 7.84 17.72 22.11
C ILE A 244 7.13 18.99 21.64
N SER A 245 5.80 18.94 21.53
CA SER A 245 5.02 20.12 21.15
C SER A 245 3.73 20.25 21.93
N ILE A 246 3.32 21.49 22.18
CA ILE A 246 2.07 21.85 22.82
C ILE A 246 1.25 22.70 21.85
N VAL A 247 0.01 22.26 21.58
CA VAL A 247 -0.95 22.99 20.76
C VAL A 247 -2.05 23.55 21.65
N THR A 248 -2.12 24.87 21.77
CA THR A 248 -3.13 25.61 22.55
C THR A 248 -4.32 26.01 21.67
N ASP A 249 -5.36 26.60 22.29
CA ASP A 249 -6.57 27.06 21.61
C ASP A 249 -7.29 25.96 20.80
N VAL A 250 -7.21 24.72 21.28
CA VAL A 250 -7.78 23.56 20.60
C VAL A 250 -9.30 23.43 20.80
N ASP A 251 -9.83 24.11 21.80
CA ASP A 251 -11.24 24.24 22.11
C ASP A 251 -11.59 25.71 22.38
N LYS A 252 -12.63 26.22 21.72
CA LYS A 252 -13.06 27.61 21.84
C LYS A 252 -13.91 27.86 23.09
N GLU A 253 -14.55 26.84 23.61
CA GLU A 253 -15.38 26.92 24.82
C GLU A 253 -14.52 26.74 26.08
N ASN A 254 -13.40 26.03 25.93
CA ASN A 254 -12.50 25.69 27.03
C ASN A 254 -11.06 26.12 26.68
N LEU A 255 -10.73 27.39 26.91
CA LEU A 255 -9.43 27.98 26.53
C LEU A 255 -8.21 27.33 27.23
N ALA A 256 -8.42 26.71 28.39
CA ALA A 256 -7.38 25.99 29.11
C ALA A 256 -7.04 24.62 28.50
N HIS A 257 -7.82 24.13 27.53
CA HIS A 257 -7.54 22.86 26.86
C HIS A 257 -6.39 23.00 25.87
N TYR A 258 -5.49 22.02 25.87
CA TYR A 258 -4.35 21.95 24.97
C TYR A 258 -4.04 20.51 24.59
N LYS A 259 -3.31 20.30 23.49
CA LYS A 259 -2.80 18.98 23.12
C LYS A 259 -1.30 18.93 23.31
N VAL A 260 -0.82 17.85 23.92
CA VAL A 260 0.62 17.53 23.95
C VAL A 260 0.88 16.47 22.90
N MET A 261 1.97 16.65 22.16
CA MET A 261 2.47 15.67 21.20
C MET A 261 3.92 15.35 21.48
N ILE A 262 4.26 14.07 21.31
CA ILE A 262 5.60 13.51 21.41
C ILE A 262 5.85 12.60 20.21
N GLY A 263 7.01 12.73 19.57
CA GLY A 263 7.38 11.93 18.40
C GLY A 263 8.79 12.23 17.93
N PRO A 264 9.28 11.55 16.88
CA PRO A 264 10.60 11.84 16.33
C PRO A 264 10.61 13.21 15.64
N ASN A 265 11.74 13.91 15.76
CA ASN A 265 12.02 15.13 15.03
C ASN A 265 12.73 14.82 13.70
N GLU A 266 12.87 15.82 12.83
CA GLU A 266 13.55 15.66 11.53
C GLU A 266 15.00 15.21 11.70
N SER A 267 15.70 15.65 12.74
CA SER A 267 17.08 15.24 13.06
C SER A 267 17.22 13.73 13.25
N TYR A 268 16.32 13.10 14.00
CA TYR A 268 16.28 11.64 14.16
C TYR A 268 15.95 10.93 12.85
N LEU A 269 14.98 11.44 12.09
CA LEU A 269 14.59 10.81 10.82
C LEU A 269 15.75 10.83 9.83
N ASN A 270 16.46 11.95 9.72
CA ASN A 270 17.63 12.06 8.85
C ASN A 270 18.72 11.04 9.21
N GLU A 271 18.93 10.79 10.50
CA GLU A 271 19.89 9.80 11.01
C GLU A 271 19.59 8.37 10.56
N LEU A 272 18.31 8.00 10.40
CA LEU A 272 17.92 6.67 9.90
C LEU A 272 18.47 6.38 8.49
N SER A 273 18.79 7.43 7.74
CA SER A 273 19.36 7.34 6.39
C SER A 273 20.87 7.57 6.35
N ASN A 274 21.53 7.76 7.49
CA ASN A 274 22.97 7.96 7.54
C ASN A 274 23.72 6.74 6.97
N GLY A 275 24.81 7.00 6.24
CA GLY A 275 25.56 5.95 5.55
C GLY A 275 24.93 5.47 4.24
N THR A 276 23.76 6.00 3.84
CA THR A 276 23.19 5.74 2.51
C THR A 276 23.63 6.79 1.50
N TYR A 277 23.88 6.37 0.25
CA TYR A 277 24.21 7.26 -0.87
C TYR A 277 22.96 7.87 -1.53
N LEU A 278 21.81 7.88 -0.84
CA LEU A 278 20.52 8.35 -1.36
C LEU A 278 20.42 9.88 -1.29
N LYS A 279 19.89 10.50 -2.35
CA LYS A 279 19.51 11.92 -2.34
C LYS A 279 18.25 12.15 -1.51
N ASN A 280 18.02 13.37 -1.03
CA ASN A 280 16.85 13.67 -0.18
C ASN A 280 15.50 13.35 -0.85
N GLU A 281 15.40 13.50 -2.17
CA GLU A 281 14.20 13.18 -2.96
C GLU A 281 13.91 11.66 -3.09
N GLU A 282 14.92 10.84 -2.79
CA GLU A 282 14.86 9.37 -2.76
C GLU A 282 14.52 8.84 -1.37
N LYS A 283 14.49 9.69 -0.34
CA LYS A 283 14.20 9.30 1.03
C LYS A 283 12.72 9.53 1.34
N LEU A 284 12.08 8.51 1.88
CA LEU A 284 10.73 8.61 2.44
C LEU A 284 10.80 8.18 3.90
N PHE A 285 10.34 9.03 4.82
CA PHE A 285 10.31 8.72 6.25
C PHE A 285 8.88 8.47 6.70
N MET A 286 8.69 7.40 7.46
CA MET A 286 7.47 7.14 8.22
C MET A 286 7.78 7.25 9.71
N ALA A 287 7.03 8.12 10.36
CA ALA A 287 7.14 8.42 11.78
C ALA A 287 5.77 8.32 12.44
N ILE A 288 5.78 7.96 13.72
CA ILE A 288 4.58 7.93 14.54
C ILE A 288 4.79 8.89 15.70
N SER A 289 3.80 9.75 15.91
CA SER A 289 3.72 10.64 17.06
C SER A 289 2.51 10.25 17.91
N ARG A 290 2.63 10.41 19.22
CA ARG A 290 1.51 10.30 20.17
C ARG A 290 0.99 11.68 20.49
N VAL A 291 -0.33 11.80 20.54
CA VAL A 291 -1.03 13.04 20.86
C VAL A 291 -2.04 12.75 21.95
N ASN A 292 -2.10 13.59 22.97
CA ASN A 292 -3.13 13.52 24.00
C ASN A 292 -3.73 14.91 24.26
N LEU A 293 -5.04 14.95 24.49
CA LEU A 293 -5.78 16.17 24.83
C LEU A 293 -5.81 16.31 26.35
N MET A 294 -5.28 17.41 26.83
CA MET A 294 -5.36 17.79 28.24
C MET A 294 -6.58 18.68 28.43
N THR A 295 -7.39 18.34 29.42
CA THR A 295 -8.62 19.06 29.75
C THR A 295 -8.59 19.66 31.16
N PRO A 296 -7.59 20.50 31.52
CA PRO A 296 -7.56 21.12 32.84
C PRO A 296 -8.65 22.19 32.96
N SER A 297 -9.02 22.50 34.19
CA SER A 297 -9.93 23.61 34.52
C SER A 297 -9.26 24.99 34.45
N SER A 298 -7.93 25.05 34.43
CA SER A 298 -7.14 26.28 34.40
C SER A 298 -5.84 26.09 33.61
N SER A 299 -5.34 27.15 32.98
CA SER A 299 -4.06 27.16 32.25
C SER A 299 -2.84 27.38 33.15
N MET A 300 -3.03 27.73 34.43
CA MET A 300 -1.98 28.15 35.37
C MET A 300 -0.72 27.28 35.36
N ASN A 301 -0.86 25.95 35.39
CA ASN A 301 0.29 25.04 35.42
C ASN A 301 1.07 25.06 34.09
N LEU A 302 0.36 25.10 32.96
CA LEU A 302 0.98 25.21 31.64
C LEU A 302 1.65 26.58 31.48
N ASP A 303 0.96 27.65 31.85
CA ASP A 303 1.47 29.02 31.73
C ASP A 303 2.75 29.20 32.56
N SER A 304 2.75 28.71 33.81
CA SER A 304 3.92 28.75 34.70
C SER A 304 5.10 27.94 34.12
N PHE A 305 4.83 26.74 33.59
CA PHE A 305 5.86 25.94 32.92
C PHE A 305 6.45 26.66 31.70
N LEU A 306 5.59 27.26 30.85
CA LEU A 306 6.02 27.96 29.65
C LEU A 306 6.81 29.23 29.97
N GLU A 307 6.39 30.00 30.99
CA GLU A 307 7.14 31.16 31.46
C GLU A 307 8.54 30.77 31.91
N ARG A 308 8.65 29.69 32.69
CA ARG A 308 9.94 29.21 33.19
C ARG A 308 10.82 28.64 32.09
N TYR A 309 10.25 27.88 31.16
CA TYR A 309 10.96 27.40 29.97
C TYR A 309 11.48 28.57 29.11
N ARG A 310 10.69 29.65 28.93
CA ARG A 310 11.16 30.85 28.19
C ARG A 310 12.36 31.53 28.86
N ARG A 311 12.44 31.48 30.20
CA ARG A 311 13.56 32.04 30.96
C ARG A 311 14.81 31.16 30.88
N VAL A 312 14.66 29.85 31.11
CA VAL A 312 15.79 28.92 31.26
C VAL A 312 16.25 28.35 29.90
N GLY A 313 15.36 28.26 28.92
CA GLY A 313 15.62 27.72 27.59
C GLY A 313 15.77 26.19 27.54
N LYS A 314 15.54 25.50 28.66
CA LYS A 314 15.65 24.04 28.79
C LYS A 314 14.53 23.50 29.67
N PHE A 315 14.23 22.22 29.51
CA PHE A 315 13.29 21.50 30.35
C PHE A 315 13.64 20.00 30.37
N TYR A 316 13.21 19.29 31.40
CA TYR A 316 13.28 17.84 31.41
C TYR A 316 11.95 17.21 30.97
N ILE A 317 12.02 16.02 30.39
CA ILE A 317 10.89 15.12 30.27
C ILE A 317 11.15 13.81 30.99
N THR A 318 10.09 13.18 31.49
CA THR A 318 10.14 11.87 32.16
C THR A 318 8.73 11.28 32.26
N ASN A 319 8.59 10.02 32.69
CA ASN A 319 7.32 9.48 33.18
C ASN A 319 7.04 9.88 34.63
N ILE A 320 5.77 9.88 34.98
CA ILE A 320 5.31 9.96 36.36
C ILE A 320 5.07 8.54 36.88
N LEU A 321 5.63 8.22 38.05
CA LEU A 321 5.56 6.92 38.72
C LEU A 321 4.18 6.65 39.33
N GLU A 322 3.50 7.70 39.79
CA GLU A 322 2.19 7.60 40.43
C GLU A 322 1.29 8.74 39.98
N MET A 323 0.09 8.41 39.53
CA MET A 323 -0.88 9.42 39.08
C MET A 323 -1.32 10.30 40.25
N PRO A 324 -1.30 11.64 40.10
CA PRO A 324 -1.87 12.51 41.12
C PRO A 324 -3.38 12.29 41.25
N GLU A 325 -3.88 12.20 42.49
CA GLU A 325 -5.31 12.25 42.78
C GLU A 325 -5.87 13.71 42.82
N GLY A 326 -5.07 14.72 42.43
CA GLY A 326 -5.45 16.13 42.50
C GLY A 326 -4.55 17.09 41.71
N PHE A 327 -4.57 18.38 42.10
CA PHE A 327 -3.84 19.45 41.41
C PHE A 327 -2.32 19.45 41.66
N SER A 328 -1.88 18.72 42.69
CA SER A 328 -0.47 18.57 43.10
C SER A 328 -0.10 17.10 43.18
N PHE A 329 1.19 16.81 43.07
CA PHE A 329 1.77 15.48 43.24
C PHE A 329 3.03 15.57 44.08
N SER A 330 3.37 14.46 44.74
CA SER A 330 4.64 14.37 45.48
C SER A 330 5.82 14.47 44.52
N PRO A 331 6.89 15.23 44.83
CA PRO A 331 8.13 15.20 44.06
C PRO A 331 8.71 13.79 43.87
N SER A 332 8.43 12.86 44.80
CA SER A 332 8.84 11.45 44.70
C SER A 332 8.15 10.69 43.57
N ALA A 333 7.06 11.21 42.99
CA ALA A 333 6.39 10.60 41.85
C ALA A 333 7.09 10.90 40.51
N ILE A 334 8.12 11.75 40.50
CA ILE A 334 8.95 12.00 39.32
C ILE A 334 10.02 10.92 39.23
N ASP A 335 10.09 10.22 38.10
CA ASP A 335 11.17 9.27 37.85
C ASP A 335 12.46 10.03 37.51
N GLN A 336 13.38 10.07 38.48
CA GLN A 336 14.66 10.76 38.35
C GLN A 336 15.67 9.96 37.51
N ASP A 337 15.45 8.66 37.33
CA ASP A 337 16.40 7.75 36.66
C ASP A 337 16.42 7.92 35.13
N ASN A 338 15.39 8.52 34.55
CA ASN A 338 15.21 8.60 33.09
C ASN A 338 14.77 9.98 32.60
N LEU A 339 15.20 11.01 33.33
CA LEU A 339 15.11 12.39 32.88
C LEU A 339 15.86 12.56 31.55
N ILE A 340 15.19 13.16 30.58
CA ILE A 340 15.79 13.54 29.31
C ILE A 340 15.77 15.07 29.21
N LEU A 341 16.95 15.68 29.14
CA LEU A 341 17.10 17.12 28.99
C LEU A 341 16.82 17.53 27.53
N LYS A 342 15.93 18.50 27.37
CA LYS A 342 15.51 19.09 26.11
C LYS A 342 15.81 20.59 26.07
N SER A 343 16.17 21.11 24.90
CA SER A 343 16.31 22.55 24.67
C SER A 343 15.24 23.11 23.72
N GLU A 344 14.53 22.26 22.96
CA GLU A 344 13.45 22.68 22.07
C GLU A 344 12.07 22.18 22.55
N LEU A 345 11.17 23.13 22.78
CA LEU A 345 9.74 22.91 22.93
C LEU A 345 9.01 23.74 21.86
N ILE A 346 8.14 23.08 21.08
CA ILE A 346 7.30 23.77 20.10
C ILE A 346 5.97 24.12 20.74
N VAL A 347 5.64 25.40 20.77
CA VAL A 347 4.34 25.88 21.24
C VAL A 347 3.64 26.59 20.08
N LYS A 348 2.44 26.12 19.73
CA LYS A 348 1.64 26.68 18.63
C LYS A 348 0.19 26.82 19.04
N THR A 349 -0.52 27.80 18.50
CA THR A 349 -1.98 27.81 18.58
C THR A 349 -2.56 26.87 17.51
N LEU A 350 -3.80 26.40 17.70
CA LEU A 350 -4.51 25.67 16.65
C LEU A 350 -4.57 26.46 15.33
N LYS A 351 -4.68 27.80 15.42
CA LYS A 351 -4.69 28.69 14.26
C LYS A 351 -3.37 28.64 13.47
N ASP A 352 -2.23 28.60 14.16
CA ASP A 352 -0.91 28.52 13.52
C ASP A 352 -0.75 27.19 12.79
N VAL A 353 -1.12 26.07 13.44
CA VAL A 353 -1.08 24.74 12.82
C VAL A 353 -2.01 24.69 11.59
N LEU A 354 -3.20 25.28 11.66
CA LEU A 354 -4.13 25.36 10.54
C LEU A 354 -3.59 26.17 9.35
N LYS A 355 -2.81 27.23 9.63
CA LYS A 355 -2.16 28.08 8.61
C LYS A 355 -1.04 27.33 7.88
N GLU A 356 -0.22 26.58 8.63
CA GLU A 356 0.91 25.81 8.10
C GLU A 356 0.48 24.53 7.37
N LYS A 357 -0.69 23.98 7.72
CA LYS A 357 -1.23 22.73 7.15
C LYS A 357 -0.23 21.58 7.33
N ASN A 358 -0.08 20.74 6.30
CA ASN A 358 0.80 19.57 6.28
C ASN A 358 2.31 19.92 6.24
N LYS A 359 2.68 21.20 6.27
CA LYS A 359 4.08 21.61 6.52
C LYS A 359 4.44 21.54 8.00
N SER A 360 3.43 21.53 8.87
CA SER A 360 3.57 21.40 10.32
C SER A 360 3.47 19.93 10.71
N LEU A 361 4.42 19.40 11.51
CA LEU A 361 4.26 18.08 12.11
C LEU A 361 3.09 18.05 13.12
N GLU A 362 2.79 19.20 13.74
CA GLU A 362 1.66 19.40 14.63
C GLU A 362 0.30 19.26 13.92
N TRP A 363 0.28 19.21 12.58
CA TRP A 363 -0.92 18.85 11.83
C TRP A 363 -1.50 17.50 12.28
N ALA A 364 -0.65 16.58 12.76
CA ALA A 364 -1.07 15.32 13.36
C ALA A 364 -1.92 15.50 14.63
N ALA A 365 -1.79 16.62 15.34
CA ALA A 365 -2.65 16.95 16.48
C ALA A 365 -4.05 17.42 16.04
N ILE A 366 -4.23 17.80 14.77
CA ILE A 366 -5.52 18.13 14.17
C ILE A 366 -6.18 16.84 13.67
N VAL A 367 -6.70 16.06 14.61
CA VAL A 367 -7.64 14.97 14.28
C VAL A 367 -9.05 15.41 14.69
N PRO A 368 -9.99 15.52 13.75
CA PRO A 368 -11.40 15.64 14.08
C PRO A 368 -11.82 14.37 14.83
N LYS A 369 -12.38 14.50 16.04
CA LYS A 369 -13.23 13.44 16.63
C LYS A 369 -14.42 13.22 15.69
N LYS A 370 -14.22 12.36 14.68
CA LYS A 370 -15.19 11.61 13.88
C LYS A 370 -14.38 10.97 12.74
N LEU A 371 -13.88 9.75 12.96
CA LEU A 371 -13.74 8.83 11.85
C LEU A 371 -15.13 8.70 11.23
N LYS A 372 -15.38 9.44 10.15
CA LYS A 372 -16.48 9.09 9.25
C LYS A 372 -16.26 7.65 8.84
N SER A 373 -17.31 6.83 8.93
CA SER A 373 -17.21 5.42 8.58
C SER A 373 -16.54 5.29 7.20
N ASN A 374 -15.77 4.23 6.97
CA ASN A 374 -15.15 4.00 5.65
C ASN A 374 -16.17 4.16 4.50
N LYS A 375 -17.45 3.81 4.72
CA LYS A 375 -18.55 4.01 3.77
C LYS A 375 -18.74 5.47 3.35
N ASP A 376 -18.62 6.43 4.27
CA ASP A 376 -18.81 7.86 3.98
C ASP A 376 -17.62 8.45 3.21
N VAL A 377 -16.41 7.97 3.50
CA VAL A 377 -15.20 8.33 2.75
C VAL A 377 -15.30 7.80 1.32
N PHE A 378 -15.64 6.53 1.12
CA PHE A 378 -15.86 5.95 -0.21
C PHE A 378 -17.01 6.63 -0.97
N LYS A 379 -18.09 7.01 -0.28
CA LYS A 379 -19.21 7.76 -0.89
C LYS A 379 -18.76 9.15 -1.36
N SER A 380 -17.95 9.85 -0.57
CA SER A 380 -17.41 11.17 -0.95
C SER A 380 -16.43 11.11 -2.12
N ILE A 381 -15.58 10.08 -2.18
CA ILE A 381 -14.65 9.83 -3.29
C ILE A 381 -15.44 9.49 -4.57
N LYS A 382 -16.46 8.64 -4.47
CA LYS A 382 -17.34 8.28 -5.59
C LYS A 382 -18.09 9.49 -6.15
N GLN A 383 -18.63 10.35 -5.28
CA GLN A 383 -19.28 11.60 -5.67
C GLN A 383 -18.32 12.59 -6.34
N LYS A 384 -17.07 12.69 -5.87
CA LYS A 384 -16.03 13.52 -6.49
C LYS A 384 -15.68 13.03 -7.90
N HIS A 385 -15.51 11.72 -8.07
CA HIS A 385 -15.25 11.10 -9.38
C HIS A 385 -16.42 11.27 -10.36
N GLU A 386 -17.66 11.15 -9.89
CA GLU A 386 -18.85 11.40 -10.72
C GLU A 386 -18.96 12.86 -11.15
N LYS A 387 -18.67 13.81 -10.25
CA LYS A 387 -18.67 15.25 -10.56
C LYS A 387 -17.59 15.61 -11.58
N GLU A 388 -16.40 15.00 -11.50
CA GLU A 388 -15.34 15.16 -12.50
C GLU A 388 -15.69 14.53 -13.84
N LYS A 389 -16.29 13.32 -13.86
CA LYS A 389 -16.80 12.70 -15.09
C LYS A 389 -17.85 13.58 -15.77
N ARG A 390 -18.80 14.14 -15.01
CA ARG A 390 -19.82 15.06 -15.53
C ARG A 390 -19.19 16.34 -16.11
N ARG A 391 -18.20 16.93 -15.42
CA ARG A 391 -17.44 18.09 -15.92
C ARG A 391 -16.66 17.79 -17.21
N LYS A 392 -16.00 16.63 -17.31
CA LYS A 392 -15.28 16.21 -18.52
C LYS A 392 -16.25 15.99 -19.70
N LYS A 393 -17.38 15.33 -19.47
CA LYS A 393 -18.42 15.07 -20.49
C LYS A 393 -19.08 16.38 -20.98
N SER A 394 -19.30 17.34 -20.07
CA SER A 394 -19.77 18.69 -20.39
C SER A 394 -18.79 19.48 -21.27
N LYS A 395 -17.49 19.46 -20.92
CA LYS A 395 -16.44 20.11 -21.73
C LYS A 395 -16.31 19.48 -23.12
N LEU A 396 -16.44 18.16 -23.22
CA LEU A 396 -16.40 17.45 -24.50
C LEU A 396 -17.60 17.79 -25.39
N LYS A 397 -18.82 17.83 -24.83
CA LYS A 397 -20.03 18.26 -25.55
C LYS A 397 -19.97 19.72 -26.04
N LYS A 398 -19.33 20.62 -25.28
CA LYS A 398 -19.13 22.02 -25.71
C LYS A 398 -18.09 22.15 -26.83
N ARG A 399 -17.10 21.25 -26.90
CA ARG A 399 -16.10 21.21 -27.98
C ARG A 399 -16.62 20.59 -29.28
N LEU A 400 -17.65 19.74 -29.22
CA LEU A 400 -18.29 19.12 -30.39
C LEU A 400 -19.42 19.97 -30.99
N LYS A 401 -19.75 21.12 -30.38
CA LYS A 401 -20.77 22.08 -30.84
C LYS A 401 -20.18 23.39 -31.38
N LYS A 402 -18.85 23.52 -31.35
CA LYS A 402 -18.07 24.52 -32.07
C LYS A 402 -17.36 23.78 -33.19
#